data_AF-A0A950NJL5-F1
#
_entry.id   AF-A0A950NJL5-F1
#
_cell.length_a   1.000
_cell.length_b   1.000
_cell.length_c   1.000
_cell.angle_alpha   90.00
_cell.angle_beta   90.00
_cell.angle_gamma   90.00
#
_symmetry.space_group_name_H-M   'P 1'
#
loop_
_entity.id
_entity.type
_entity.pdbx_description
1 polymer ?
#
loop_
_entity_poly.entity_id
_entity_poly.type
_entity_poly.pdbx_seq_one_letter_code
_entity_poly.pdbx_strand_id
1 'polypeptide(L)' 'MVRTSSIFVCSTCGSETPRWAGRCPACREWNTLVEEARRLET' A
#
# COMPACT_ATOMS: atom_id res chain seq x y z
N MET A 1 2.02 20.57 9.29
CA MET A 1 1.08 20.16 8.22
C MET A 1 1.33 18.69 7.93
N VAL A 2 0.51 17.79 8.47
CA VAL A 2 0.67 16.34 8.24
C VAL A 2 0.32 16.07 6.78
N ARG A 3 1.32 15.67 5.99
CA ARG A 3 1.10 15.10 4.66
C ARG A 3 0.58 13.69 4.89
N THR A 4 -0.74 13.53 4.78
CA THR A 4 -1.36 12.20 4.72
C THR A 4 -0.93 11.57 3.40
N SER A 5 0.05 10.66 3.44
CA SER A 5 0.39 9.81 2.31
C SER A 5 -0.33 8.49 2.47
N SER A 6 -1.24 8.19 1.56
CA SER A 6 -1.82 6.86 1.41
C SER A 6 -0.77 5.93 0.79
N ILE A 7 -0.53 4.77 1.41
CA ILE A 7 0.30 3.70 0.86
C ILE A 7 -0.58 2.49 0.56
N PHE A 8 -0.18 1.64 -0.38
CA PHE A 8 -0.88 0.40 -0.69
C PHE A 8 -0.05 -0.79 -0.23
N VAL A 9 -0.55 -1.55 0.73
CA VAL A 9 0.12 -2.71 1.31
C VAL A 9 -0.52 -3.98 0.78
N CYS A 10 0.29 -4.93 0.32
CA CYS A 10 -0.19 -6.22 -0.14
C CYS A 10 -0.57 -7.13 1.04
N SER A 11 -1.81 -7.58 1.15
CA SER A 11 -2.25 -8.49 2.22
C SER A 11 -1.70 -9.92 2.12
N THR A 12 -1.19 -10.36 0.96
CA THR A 12 -0.62 -11.72 0.80
C THR A 12 0.86 -11.78 1.16
N CYS A 13 1.64 -10.74 0.81
CA CYS A 13 3.09 -10.74 1.02
C CYS A 13 3.63 -9.61 1.90
N GLY A 14 2.80 -8.63 2.27
CA GLY A 14 3.20 -7.46 3.06
C GLY A 14 3.93 -6.36 2.27
N SER A 15 4.10 -6.50 0.96
CA SER A 15 4.79 -5.49 0.15
C SER A 15 4.01 -4.17 0.11
N GLU A 16 4.63 -3.08 0.53
CA GLU A 16 4.09 -1.73 0.40
C GLU A 16 4.45 -1.08 -0.94
N THR A 17 3.53 -0.29 -1.49
CA THR A 17 3.69 0.41 -2.76
C THR A 17 3.01 1.78 -2.66
N PRO A 18 3.60 2.86 -3.20
CA PRO A 18 3.00 4.20 -3.13
C PRO A 18 1.88 4.41 -4.17
N ARG A 19 1.59 3.44 -5.05
CA ARG A 19 0.58 3.57 -6.12
C ARG A 19 -0.17 2.26 -6.36
N TRP A 20 -1.48 2.34 -6.55
CA TRP A 20 -2.27 1.16 -6.91
C TRP A 20 -1.88 0.67 -8.31
N ALA A 21 -1.40 -0.58 -8.42
CA ALA A 21 -1.04 -1.21 -9.69
C ALA A 21 -1.99 -2.35 -10.12
N GLY A 22 -3.02 -2.66 -9.32
CA GLY A 22 -3.97 -3.76 -9.56
C GLY A 22 -3.40 -5.14 -9.22
N ARG A 23 -2.11 -5.32 -9.52
CA ARG A 23 -1.30 -6.49 -9.22
C ARG A 23 -0.14 -6.11 -8.31
N CYS A 24 0.11 -6.91 -7.28
CA CYS A 24 1.29 -6.74 -6.42
C CYS A 24 2.59 -7.03 -7.21
N PRO A 25 3.60 -6.14 -7.19
CA PRO A 25 4.88 -6.38 -7.88
C PRO A 25 5.75 -7.46 -7.22
N ALA A 26 5.53 -7.74 -5.93
CA ALA A 26 6.31 -8.75 -5.19
C ALA A 26 5.76 -10.18 -5.39
N CYS A 27 4.48 -10.41 -5.10
CA CYS A 27 3.87 -11.75 -5.22
C CYS A 27 3.13 -12.00 -6.54
N ARG A 28 2.92 -10.98 -7.38
CA ARG A 28 2.16 -11.04 -8.65
C ARG A 28 0.68 -11.37 -8.51
N GLU A 29 0.15 -11.33 -7.30
CA GLU A 29 -1.25 -11.53 -6.96
C GLU A 29 -2.10 -10.29 -7.32
N TRP A 30 -3.36 -10.50 -7.70
CA TRP A 30 -4.33 -9.44 -8.00
C TRP A 30 -5.25 -9.18 -6.82
N ASN A 31 -5.80 -7.97 -6.73
CA ASN A 31 -6.78 -7.58 -5.69
C ASN A 31 -6.28 -7.73 -4.25
N THR A 32 -4.97 -7.69 -4.06
CA THR A 32 -4.34 -7.88 -2.75
C THR A 32 -3.79 -6.59 -2.16
N LEU A 33 -3.74 -5.51 -2.94
CA LEU A 33 -3.23 -4.22 -2.51
C LEU A 33 -4.32 -3.49 -1.71
N VAL A 34 -4.07 -3.27 -0.42
CA VAL A 34 -4.96 -2.59 0.52
C VAL A 34 -4.40 -1.20 0.82
N GLU A 35 -5.24 -0.17 0.74
CA GLU A 35 -4.83 1.20 1.05
C GLU A 35 -4.73 1.40 2.58
N GLU A 36 -3.55 1.76 3.05
CA GLU A 36 -3.29 2.21 4.41
C GLU A 36 -2.98 3.71 4.42
N ALA A 37 -3.81 4.47 5.12
CA ALA A 37 -3.57 5.87 5.40
C ALA A 37 -2.56 5.98 6.54
N ARG A 38 -1.26 6.13 6.22
CA ARG A 38 -0.25 6.38 7.23
C ARG A 38 -0.40 7.81 7.74
N ARG A 39 -1.11 7.98 8.87
CA ARG A 39 -0.99 9.21 9.66
C ARG A 39 0.39 9.19 10.29
N LEU A 40 1.28 10.01 9.76
CA LEU A 40 2.51 10.36 10.45
C LEU A 40 2.12 11.37 11.55
N GLU A 41 1.68 10.83 12.69
CA GLU A 41 1.62 11.58 13.94
C GLU A 41 3.05 11.66 14.52
N THR A 42 3.45 12.87 14.91
CA THR A 42 4.78 13.19 15.45
C THR A 42 4.81 13.06 16.95
#